data_AF-A0A7W1YZ14-F1
#
_entry.id   AF-A0A7W1YZ14-F1
#
_cell.length_a   1.000
_cell.length_b   1.000
_cell.length_c   1.000
_cell.angle_alpha   90.00
_cell.angle_beta   90.00
_cell.angle_gamma   90.00
#
_symmetry.space_group_name_H-M   'P 1'
#
loop_
_entity.id
_entity.type
_entity.pdbx_description
1 polymer ?
#
loop_
_entity_poly.entity_id
_entity_poly.type
_entity_poly.pdbx_seq_one_letter_code
_entity_poly.pdbx_strand_id
1 'polypeptide(L)'
;MKRFVILYSLGIVSLLAAAQAQVPDAAAPAQPQPAAQPAPAAAQPAPAKSASGSPGPKFLGQDVPIFDPGNEIVSWDGHNWNLNNNRVFEARFEKYLNAPEETDAQTKAYQSLLNTILAKLAPEQASTENVDEAFRLLKRAANYEIDAHLCDALADAVYSVWRAQDASQRLAQANIALEQERRANEWNAKLASQQTHLDGVPPSKDKAAADQWAKEQQLARDTAMAPYTTRLAEILATIKANQAKKELSSLQAKIEFQALFVQLFLQRRFQHVLIGTRFYRDIFSSGESKLEVGKDTKDLFEKSSGMPPTVGTLDSFAHEAVRDVNESIQAFHFLVQKDELESASKRLAEAFSVGEFMPEVRTLPREDKRKVLDFSQKNYQLISAIEVKDYDLAAKLVKELRVSAKDFDESKPLAAIETAKTVSAMHLAKARNAAVSGDRATLESELKEATEIWPRNPALAEVSGLIFSQADVQQKALVDLDQLISQHNLRQIYNDKLRFIAASALYPDRQEQLKKVLDQMQIIETALIQAGEIEKRGDYAGAWETLEKVYKQNPDDSKLNQMRANLTTEAADFVRTLRMAEQLESKGEVGSSLAWYLKARKIYPASEFAQDGISRLVKEVLPESPATASAEGQSSQ
;
A
#
# COMPACT_ATOMS: atom_id res chain seq x y z
N MET A 1 -57.03 -36.19 -19.15
CA MET A 1 -57.72 -37.09 -18.20
C MET A 1 -57.26 -36.67 -16.80
N LYS A 2 -58.15 -36.20 -15.90
CA LYS A 2 -58.73 -36.95 -14.74
C LYS A 2 -57.65 -37.68 -13.91
N ARG A 3 -57.39 -37.44 -12.61
CA ARG A 3 -58.02 -36.60 -11.53
C ARG A 3 -56.87 -35.91 -10.71
N PHE A 4 -56.94 -34.74 -10.07
CA PHE A 4 -57.88 -34.07 -9.12
C PHE A 4 -57.77 -34.47 -7.63
N VAL A 5 -57.38 -33.49 -6.78
CA VAL A 5 -57.44 -33.27 -5.29
C VAL A 5 -56.23 -32.36 -4.95
N ILE A 6 -56.25 -31.11 -4.44
CA ILE A 6 -57.11 -30.24 -3.58
C ILE A 6 -56.89 -30.35 -2.05
N LEU A 7 -56.33 -29.27 -1.48
CA LEU A 7 -56.52 -28.65 -0.14
C LEU A 7 -55.76 -27.29 -0.21
N TYR A 8 -56.39 -26.10 -0.23
CA TYR A 8 -56.85 -25.26 0.90
C TYR A 8 -55.81 -25.10 2.04
N SER A 9 -55.48 -23.92 2.61
CA SER A 9 -55.82 -22.48 2.38
C SER A 9 -54.89 -21.59 3.28
N LEU A 10 -54.99 -20.26 3.54
CA LEU A 10 -56.02 -19.21 3.34
C LEU A 10 -55.42 -17.77 3.49
N GLY A 11 -55.85 -16.79 2.68
CA GLY A 11 -55.80 -15.33 2.97
C GLY A 11 -54.47 -14.57 2.77
N ILE A 12 -54.43 -13.21 2.73
CA ILE A 12 -55.51 -12.19 2.72
C ILE A 12 -55.04 -10.88 2.01
N VAL A 13 -55.94 -10.28 1.21
CA VAL A 13 -56.21 -8.84 0.89
C VAL A 13 -55.08 -7.81 1.14
N SER A 14 -54.65 -6.98 0.19
CA SER A 14 -55.42 -5.78 -0.25
C SER A 14 -55.00 -5.16 -1.60
N LEU A 15 -55.97 -4.57 -2.30
CA LEU A 15 -55.78 -3.61 -3.41
C LEU A 15 -55.84 -2.16 -2.89
N LEU A 16 -55.18 -1.24 -3.59
CA LEU A 16 -55.76 0.08 -3.91
C LEU A 16 -55.06 0.70 -5.14
N ALA A 17 -55.81 1.51 -5.89
CA ALA A 17 -55.37 2.25 -7.09
C ALA A 17 -55.53 3.77 -6.80
N ALA A 18 -55.34 4.76 -7.70
CA ALA A 18 -54.97 4.85 -9.11
C ALA A 18 -54.44 6.28 -9.39
N ALA A 19 -53.80 6.56 -10.54
CA ALA A 19 -53.85 7.85 -11.24
C ALA A 19 -53.10 7.79 -12.60
N GLN A 20 -53.37 8.75 -13.51
CA GLN A 20 -52.76 8.84 -14.85
C GLN A 20 -52.25 10.26 -15.15
N ALA A 21 -51.17 10.35 -15.94
CA ALA A 21 -50.86 11.44 -16.87
C ALA A 21 -49.87 10.87 -17.91
N GLN A 22 -50.29 10.53 -19.13
CA GLN A 22 -50.46 11.38 -20.33
C GLN A 22 -49.17 11.89 -20.98
N VAL A 23 -49.15 11.82 -22.32
CA VAL A 23 -48.03 12.01 -23.25
C VAL A 23 -48.54 12.83 -24.44
N PRO A 24 -47.66 13.63 -25.10
CA PRO A 24 -47.66 13.76 -26.56
C PRO A 24 -46.26 13.37 -27.12
N ASP A 25 -46.13 12.48 -28.10
CA ASP A 25 -46.36 12.67 -29.57
C ASP A 25 -45.26 13.51 -30.27
N ALA A 26 -44.84 13.23 -31.51
CA ALA A 26 -44.87 12.02 -32.35
C ALA A 26 -44.01 12.26 -33.61
N ALA A 27 -43.37 11.22 -34.18
CA ALA A 27 -42.79 11.27 -35.54
C ALA A 27 -42.66 9.85 -36.14
N ALA A 28 -42.81 9.73 -37.46
CA ALA A 28 -42.90 8.46 -38.21
C ALA A 28 -41.73 8.28 -39.21
N PRO A 29 -41.48 7.07 -39.75
CA PRO A 29 -40.20 6.70 -40.37
C PRO A 29 -40.12 6.91 -41.89
N ALA A 30 -38.89 6.84 -42.43
CA ALA A 30 -38.60 6.71 -43.85
C ALA A 30 -37.52 5.63 -44.10
N GLN A 31 -37.58 4.95 -45.25
CA GLN A 31 -36.56 3.99 -45.74
C GLN A 31 -35.96 4.51 -47.09
N PRO A 32 -35.18 3.74 -47.90
CA PRO A 32 -33.74 3.99 -47.96
C PRO A 32 -33.16 4.18 -49.38
N GLN A 33 -32.02 4.87 -49.50
CA GLN A 33 -31.13 4.75 -50.67
C GLN A 33 -29.64 4.75 -50.27
N PRO A 34 -28.72 4.20 -51.10
CA PRO A 34 -27.43 3.71 -50.60
C PRO A 34 -26.15 4.39 -51.19
N ALA A 35 -25.03 4.03 -50.56
CA ALA A 35 -23.66 3.98 -51.09
C ALA A 35 -22.84 5.28 -51.30
N ALA A 36 -21.95 5.53 -50.32
CA ALA A 36 -20.54 5.82 -50.58
C ALA A 36 -19.66 5.28 -49.42
N GLN A 37 -18.45 4.83 -49.73
CA GLN A 37 -17.37 4.41 -48.80
C GLN A 37 -16.38 5.58 -48.58
N PRO A 38 -15.46 5.59 -47.57
CA PRO A 38 -14.66 4.44 -47.13
C PRO A 38 -14.19 4.38 -45.64
N ALA A 39 -13.26 3.44 -45.40
CA ALA A 39 -12.35 3.26 -44.25
C ALA A 39 -12.85 2.49 -43.00
N PRO A 40 -11.97 1.73 -42.29
CA PRO A 40 -12.40 0.68 -41.35
C PRO A 40 -12.51 1.12 -39.89
N ALA A 41 -13.36 0.39 -39.15
CA ALA A 41 -13.79 0.67 -37.78
C ALA A 41 -12.69 0.75 -36.71
N ALA A 42 -12.86 1.70 -35.78
CA ALA A 42 -12.45 1.52 -34.39
C ALA A 42 -13.55 0.73 -33.63
N ALA A 43 -13.16 -0.08 -32.64
CA ALA A 43 -14.09 -0.94 -31.92
C ALA A 43 -14.89 -0.20 -30.83
N GLN A 44 -16.19 -0.50 -30.70
CA GLN A 44 -17.06 0.00 -29.62
C GLN A 44 -17.09 -0.97 -28.42
N PRO A 45 -17.33 -0.48 -27.19
CA PRO A 45 -17.41 -1.30 -25.98
C PRO A 45 -18.80 -1.89 -25.74
N ALA A 46 -18.85 -3.08 -25.11
CA ALA A 46 -20.07 -3.73 -24.61
C ALA A 46 -19.73 -4.87 -23.62
N PRO A 47 -20.67 -5.35 -22.79
CA PRO A 47 -21.66 -4.58 -22.02
C PRO A 47 -21.73 -5.02 -20.54
N ALA A 48 -22.34 -4.20 -19.67
CA ALA A 48 -22.57 -4.55 -18.26
C ALA A 48 -23.69 -5.61 -18.09
N LYS A 49 -23.61 -6.44 -17.03
CA LYS A 49 -24.68 -7.36 -16.60
C LYS A 49 -24.84 -7.47 -15.08
N SER A 50 -26.02 -7.06 -14.62
CA SER A 50 -26.84 -7.61 -13.52
C SER A 50 -26.15 -8.33 -12.33
N ALA A 51 -26.35 -7.79 -11.12
CA ALA A 51 -26.08 -8.47 -9.85
C ALA A 51 -27.36 -8.99 -9.18
N SER A 52 -27.28 -10.14 -8.52
CA SER A 52 -28.16 -10.53 -7.40
C SER A 52 -27.52 -11.67 -6.59
N GLY A 53 -27.61 -11.61 -5.25
CA GLY A 53 -27.05 -12.62 -4.34
C GLY A 53 -26.26 -12.00 -3.17
N SER A 54 -26.71 -12.29 -1.94
CA SER A 54 -26.16 -11.76 -0.68
C SER A 54 -26.37 -12.78 0.45
N PRO A 55 -25.71 -12.65 1.62
CA PRO A 55 -24.29 -12.33 1.79
C PRO A 55 -23.56 -13.34 2.72
N GLY A 56 -22.25 -13.54 2.49
CA GLY A 56 -21.32 -14.19 3.42
C GLY A 56 -20.17 -13.23 3.79
N PRO A 57 -19.44 -13.46 4.89
CA PRO A 57 -18.50 -12.47 5.42
C PRO A 57 -17.31 -12.22 4.49
N LYS A 58 -17.28 -11.03 3.87
CA LYS A 58 -16.10 -10.51 3.17
C LYS A 58 -15.09 -10.01 4.22
N PHE A 59 -14.07 -10.80 4.53
CA PHE A 59 -12.99 -10.41 5.46
C PHE A 59 -11.58 -10.46 4.86
N LEU A 60 -11.45 -10.66 3.55
CA LEU A 60 -10.27 -10.21 2.82
C LEU A 60 -10.73 -9.25 1.72
N GLY A 61 -10.06 -8.10 1.62
CA GLY A 61 -10.31 -7.08 0.62
C GLY A 61 -9.08 -6.87 -0.25
N GLN A 62 -9.32 -6.92 -1.56
CA GLN A 62 -8.41 -6.58 -2.65
C GLN A 62 -7.14 -7.44 -2.83
N ASP A 63 -6.63 -7.41 -4.05
CA ASP A 63 -5.71 -8.38 -4.59
C ASP A 63 -4.27 -8.21 -4.12
N VAL A 64 -3.48 -9.27 -4.35
CA VAL A 64 -2.08 -9.36 -3.97
C VAL A 64 -1.23 -8.48 -4.90
N PRO A 65 -0.40 -7.57 -4.37
CA PRO A 65 0.56 -6.84 -5.19
C PRO A 65 1.63 -7.79 -5.75
N ILE A 66 1.74 -7.88 -7.07
CA ILE A 66 2.80 -8.63 -7.76
C ILE A 66 3.89 -7.64 -8.18
N PHE A 67 5.12 -7.85 -7.72
CA PHE A 67 6.28 -7.05 -8.13
C PHE A 67 6.99 -7.66 -9.34
N ASP A 68 7.29 -6.84 -10.33
CA ASP A 68 8.15 -7.15 -11.47
C ASP A 68 9.48 -6.37 -11.36
N PRO A 69 10.57 -7.02 -10.93
CA PRO A 69 11.89 -6.39 -10.82
C PRO A 69 12.51 -6.02 -12.17
N GLY A 70 12.00 -6.54 -13.29
CA GLY A 70 12.47 -6.19 -14.63
C GLY A 70 11.96 -4.82 -15.11
N ASN A 71 10.90 -4.28 -14.49
CA ASN A 71 10.24 -3.04 -14.93
C ASN A 71 10.01 -2.02 -13.79
N GLU A 72 10.50 -2.28 -12.56
CA GLU A 72 10.24 -1.46 -11.36
C GLU A 72 8.74 -1.23 -11.09
N ILE A 73 7.88 -2.18 -11.46
CA ILE A 73 6.41 -2.08 -11.39
C ILE A 73 5.84 -3.05 -10.35
N VAL A 74 4.96 -2.54 -9.50
CA VAL A 74 4.01 -3.35 -8.73
C VAL A 74 2.67 -3.32 -9.44
N SER A 75 2.10 -4.48 -9.76
CA SER A 75 0.75 -4.58 -10.33
C SER A 75 -0.28 -4.89 -9.23
N TRP A 76 -1.40 -4.17 -9.24
CA TRP A 76 -2.48 -4.27 -8.26
C TRP A 76 -3.82 -3.84 -8.88
N ASP A 77 -4.88 -4.63 -8.67
CA ASP A 77 -6.22 -4.42 -9.26
C ASP A 77 -6.18 -4.14 -10.79
N GLY A 78 -5.34 -4.91 -11.51
CA GLY A 78 -5.12 -4.75 -12.96
C GLY A 78 -4.36 -3.48 -13.39
N HIS A 79 -3.94 -2.62 -12.45
CA HIS A 79 -3.19 -1.39 -12.71
C HIS A 79 -1.70 -1.58 -12.42
N ASN A 80 -0.84 -0.98 -13.25
CA ASN A 80 0.62 -1.01 -13.10
C ASN A 80 1.11 0.25 -12.38
N TRP A 81 1.75 0.08 -11.23
CA TRP A 81 2.28 1.15 -10.40
C TRP A 81 3.82 1.11 -10.45
N ASN A 82 4.45 2.06 -11.15
CA ASN A 82 5.91 2.23 -11.04
C ASN A 82 6.27 2.66 -9.60
N LEU A 83 7.25 2.00 -9.00
CA LEU A 83 7.64 2.21 -7.60
C LEU A 83 8.02 3.65 -7.30
N ASN A 84 8.74 4.31 -8.21
CA ASN A 84 9.21 5.70 -8.05
C ASN A 84 8.09 6.74 -8.22
N ASN A 85 6.89 6.33 -8.64
CA ASN A 85 5.68 7.15 -8.68
C ASN A 85 4.66 6.75 -7.60
N ASN A 86 4.94 5.73 -6.78
CA ASN A 86 4.00 5.26 -5.76
C ASN A 86 4.19 6.03 -4.46
N ARG A 87 3.47 7.15 -4.36
CA ARG A 87 3.36 8.07 -3.22
C ARG A 87 3.28 7.41 -1.81
N VAL A 88 2.66 6.23 -1.70
CA VAL A 88 2.52 5.50 -0.42
C VAL A 88 3.76 4.65 -0.12
N PHE A 89 4.44 4.17 -1.17
CA PHE A 89 5.75 3.54 -1.05
C PHE A 89 6.81 4.58 -0.63
N GLU A 90 6.88 5.73 -1.31
CA GLU A 90 7.85 6.81 -1.03
C GLU A 90 7.87 7.21 0.45
N ALA A 91 6.70 7.55 1.01
CA ALA A 91 6.58 8.00 2.41
C ALA A 91 6.98 6.91 3.43
N ARG A 92 6.78 5.63 3.09
CA ARG A 92 7.24 4.50 3.91
C ARG A 92 8.74 4.28 3.77
N PHE A 93 9.29 4.46 2.57
CA PHE A 93 10.71 4.33 2.29
C PHE A 93 11.51 5.45 2.96
N GLU A 94 11.11 6.71 2.85
CA GLU A 94 11.75 7.84 3.54
C GLU A 94 11.69 7.69 5.07
N LYS A 95 10.56 7.20 5.62
CA LYS A 95 10.46 6.82 7.03
C LYS A 95 11.46 5.73 7.42
N TYR A 96 11.62 4.70 6.58
CA TYR A 96 12.56 3.61 6.79
C TYR A 96 14.03 4.05 6.69
N LEU A 97 14.36 4.93 5.75
CA LEU A 97 15.71 5.49 5.60
C LEU A 97 16.11 6.31 6.83
N ASN A 98 15.16 7.01 7.46
CA ASN A 98 15.37 7.74 8.71
C ASN A 98 15.30 6.87 9.97
N ALA A 99 14.75 5.66 9.91
CA ALA A 99 14.67 4.76 11.06
C ALA A 99 16.07 4.36 11.58
N PRO A 100 16.24 4.07 12.89
CA PRO A 100 17.47 3.45 13.37
C PRO A 100 17.69 2.07 12.71
N GLU A 101 18.83 1.47 12.99
CA GLU A 101 19.07 0.04 12.76
C GLU A 101 18.45 -0.79 13.90
N GLU A 102 17.83 -1.92 13.60
CA GLU A 102 17.19 -2.78 14.61
C GLU A 102 18.18 -3.82 15.17
N THR A 103 19.30 -3.34 15.72
CA THR A 103 20.43 -4.16 16.19
C THR A 103 20.45 -4.38 17.71
N ASP A 104 19.34 -4.15 18.40
CA ASP A 104 19.23 -4.34 19.84
C ASP A 104 19.22 -5.83 20.27
N ALA A 105 19.34 -6.07 21.57
CA ALA A 105 19.44 -7.42 22.12
C ALA A 105 18.14 -8.25 22.03
N GLN A 106 16.96 -7.62 22.05
CA GLN A 106 15.69 -8.32 21.90
C GLN A 106 15.46 -8.72 20.44
N THR A 107 15.68 -7.83 19.48
CA THR A 107 15.57 -8.15 18.04
C THR A 107 16.54 -9.26 17.64
N LYS A 108 17.80 -9.21 18.11
CA LYS A 108 18.78 -10.29 17.89
C LYS A 108 18.35 -11.62 18.52
N ALA A 109 17.79 -11.61 19.74
CA ALA A 109 17.30 -12.81 20.40
C ALA A 109 16.06 -13.41 19.70
N TYR A 110 15.16 -12.57 19.20
CA TYR A 110 14.00 -12.97 18.40
C TYR A 110 14.42 -13.62 17.07
N GLN A 111 15.34 -13.01 16.32
CA GLN A 111 15.82 -13.57 15.05
C GLN A 111 16.59 -14.89 15.24
N SER A 112 17.40 -15.00 16.31
CA SER A 112 18.01 -16.28 16.72
C SER A 112 16.97 -17.36 17.02
N LEU A 113 15.85 -16.98 17.64
CA LEU A 113 14.74 -17.88 17.97
C LEU A 113 13.98 -18.35 16.72
N LEU A 114 13.67 -17.47 15.76
CA LEU A 114 13.09 -17.85 14.46
C LEU A 114 13.99 -18.82 13.70
N ASN A 115 15.30 -18.54 13.64
CA ASN A 115 16.28 -19.41 12.99
C ASN A 115 16.37 -20.78 13.68
N THR A 116 16.24 -20.84 15.01
CA THR A 116 16.18 -22.10 15.76
C THR A 116 14.93 -22.91 15.43
N ILE A 117 13.77 -22.24 15.28
CA ILE A 117 12.50 -22.88 14.84
C ILE A 117 12.65 -23.43 13.42
N LEU A 118 13.16 -22.63 12.48
CA LEU A 118 13.37 -23.03 11.09
C LEU A 118 14.34 -24.21 10.94
N ALA A 119 15.39 -24.28 11.78
CA ALA A 119 16.35 -25.38 11.81
C ALA A 119 15.71 -26.70 12.31
N LYS A 120 14.93 -26.64 13.39
CA LYS A 120 14.23 -27.83 13.94
C LYS A 120 13.17 -28.39 12.98
N LEU A 121 12.59 -27.53 12.16
CA LEU A 121 11.63 -27.88 11.10
C LEU A 121 12.30 -28.11 9.72
N ALA A 122 13.63 -28.23 9.67
CA ALA A 122 14.33 -28.61 8.45
C ALA A 122 14.04 -30.09 8.11
N PRO A 123 13.91 -30.48 6.83
CA PRO A 123 13.60 -31.86 6.44
C PRO A 123 14.55 -32.92 7.02
N GLU A 124 15.81 -32.57 7.22
CA GLU A 124 16.86 -33.44 7.78
C GLU A 124 16.77 -33.60 9.31
N GLN A 125 16.05 -32.72 10.00
CA GLN A 125 15.89 -32.71 11.46
C GLN A 125 14.45 -33.01 11.90
N ALA A 126 13.52 -33.20 10.95
CA ALA A 126 12.10 -33.40 11.19
C ALA A 126 11.83 -34.65 12.05
N SER A 127 11.43 -34.41 13.30
CA SER A 127 11.03 -35.42 14.27
C SER A 127 9.93 -34.87 15.17
N THR A 128 9.11 -35.74 15.76
CA THR A 128 8.03 -35.30 16.68
C THR A 128 8.57 -34.44 17.82
N GLU A 129 9.75 -34.77 18.36
CA GLU A 129 10.42 -33.99 19.41
C GLU A 129 10.84 -32.59 18.95
N ASN A 130 11.42 -32.47 17.74
CA ASN A 130 11.81 -31.17 17.19
C ASN A 130 10.59 -30.32 16.79
N VAL A 131 9.51 -30.94 16.30
CA VAL A 131 8.22 -30.26 16.01
C VAL A 131 7.57 -29.75 17.31
N ASP A 132 7.52 -30.57 18.34
CA ASP A 132 7.03 -30.21 19.67
C ASP A 132 7.85 -29.07 20.31
N GLU A 133 9.18 -29.10 20.17
CA GLU A 133 10.04 -28.04 20.69
C GLU A 133 9.89 -26.76 19.88
N ALA A 134 9.88 -26.84 18.54
CA ALA A 134 9.59 -25.70 17.67
C ALA A 134 8.25 -25.03 18.01
N PHE A 135 7.22 -25.82 18.35
CA PHE A 135 5.92 -25.31 18.80
C PHE A 135 6.02 -24.54 20.14
N ARG A 136 6.80 -25.04 21.10
CA ARG A 136 7.08 -24.31 22.37
C ARG A 136 7.85 -23.01 22.10
N LEU A 137 8.76 -23.03 21.13
CA LEU A 137 9.55 -21.85 20.74
C LEU A 137 8.70 -20.79 20.01
N LEU A 138 7.67 -21.16 19.25
CA LEU A 138 6.68 -20.20 18.71
C LEU A 138 6.03 -19.36 19.81
N LYS A 139 5.48 -19.99 20.85
CA LYS A 139 4.87 -19.29 22.00
C LYS A 139 5.89 -18.51 22.83
N ARG A 140 7.20 -18.75 22.66
CA ARG A 140 8.27 -17.87 23.18
C ARG A 140 8.51 -16.67 22.26
N ALA A 141 8.50 -16.87 20.93
CA ALA A 141 8.74 -15.83 19.93
C ALA A 141 7.64 -14.74 19.92
N ALA A 142 6.39 -15.12 20.19
CA ALA A 142 5.27 -14.18 20.25
C ALA A 142 5.32 -13.14 21.39
N ASN A 143 6.26 -13.27 22.34
CA ASN A 143 6.45 -12.28 23.42
C ASN A 143 7.33 -11.08 22.99
N TYR A 144 7.90 -11.11 21.78
CA TYR A 144 8.69 -9.99 21.25
C TYR A 144 7.79 -9.08 20.40
N GLU A 145 7.81 -7.77 20.66
CA GLU A 145 6.91 -6.79 20.01
C GLU A 145 7.01 -6.82 18.46
N ILE A 146 8.21 -7.08 17.93
CA ILE A 146 8.49 -7.22 16.49
C ILE A 146 7.77 -8.42 15.82
N ASP A 147 7.38 -9.44 16.58
CA ASP A 147 6.59 -10.58 16.07
C ASP A 147 5.15 -10.18 15.72
N ALA A 148 4.59 -9.18 16.40
CA ALA A 148 3.17 -8.78 16.28
C ALA A 148 2.17 -9.96 16.41
N HIS A 149 2.48 -10.94 17.27
CA HIS A 149 1.72 -12.18 17.51
C HIS A 149 1.55 -13.12 16.29
N LEU A 150 2.41 -13.00 15.26
CA LEU A 150 2.40 -13.88 14.10
C LEU A 150 2.84 -15.32 14.46
N CYS A 151 3.81 -15.49 15.36
CA CYS A 151 4.16 -16.81 15.92
C CYS A 151 3.07 -17.35 16.85
N ASP A 152 2.31 -16.48 17.52
CA ASP A 152 1.15 -16.87 18.34
C ASP A 152 0.06 -17.50 17.47
N ALA A 153 -0.29 -16.84 16.35
CA ALA A 153 -1.26 -17.30 15.37
C ALA A 153 -0.84 -18.60 14.68
N LEU A 154 0.44 -18.75 14.33
CA LEU A 154 0.99 -20.01 13.80
C LEU A 154 0.82 -21.17 14.80
N ALA A 155 1.10 -20.94 16.08
CA ALA A 155 0.93 -21.96 17.11
C ALA A 155 -0.57 -22.29 17.33
N ASP A 156 -1.46 -21.31 17.29
CA ASP A 156 -2.90 -21.56 17.43
C ASP A 156 -3.47 -22.34 16.23
N ALA A 157 -2.96 -22.11 15.02
CA ALA A 157 -3.30 -22.90 13.83
C ALA A 157 -2.82 -24.36 13.96
N VAL A 158 -1.55 -24.59 14.36
CA VAL A 158 -0.99 -25.92 14.63
C VAL A 158 -1.81 -26.65 15.71
N TYR A 159 -2.15 -25.95 16.79
CA TYR A 159 -2.99 -26.50 17.87
C TYR A 159 -4.43 -26.79 17.42
N SER A 160 -5.00 -26.00 16.51
CA SER A 160 -6.30 -26.28 15.88
C SER A 160 -6.27 -27.59 15.10
N VAL A 161 -5.21 -27.82 14.31
CA VAL A 161 -5.03 -29.07 13.56
C VAL A 161 -4.85 -30.27 14.50
N TRP A 162 -4.04 -30.17 15.56
CA TRP A 162 -3.89 -31.26 16.53
C TRP A 162 -5.21 -31.59 17.24
N ARG A 163 -6.03 -30.60 17.60
CA ARG A 163 -7.38 -30.85 18.15
C ARG A 163 -8.32 -31.52 17.14
N ALA A 164 -8.25 -31.14 15.86
CA ALA A 164 -9.02 -31.81 14.80
C ALA A 164 -8.57 -33.26 14.60
N GLN A 165 -7.26 -33.55 14.71
CA GLN A 165 -6.71 -34.91 14.66
C GLN A 165 -7.16 -35.77 15.86
N ASP A 166 -7.12 -35.24 17.09
CA ASP A 166 -7.65 -35.92 18.29
C ASP A 166 -9.17 -36.18 18.17
N ALA A 167 -9.96 -35.18 17.80
CA ALA A 167 -11.40 -35.37 17.55
C ALA A 167 -11.67 -36.43 16.47
N SER A 168 -10.87 -36.46 15.40
CA SER A 168 -10.88 -37.47 14.32
C SER A 168 -10.51 -38.88 14.83
N GLN A 169 -9.60 -39.00 15.80
CA GLN A 169 -9.27 -40.28 16.45
C GLN A 169 -10.40 -40.76 17.38
N ARG A 170 -10.97 -39.86 18.20
CA ARG A 170 -12.11 -40.18 19.09
C ARG A 170 -13.35 -40.64 18.29
N LEU A 171 -13.66 -39.96 17.18
CA LEU A 171 -14.74 -40.38 16.27
C LEU A 171 -14.45 -41.72 15.60
N ALA A 172 -13.18 -42.03 15.27
CA ALA A 172 -12.81 -43.34 14.74
C ALA A 172 -12.97 -44.46 15.79
N GLN A 173 -12.57 -44.22 17.04
CA GLN A 173 -12.78 -45.17 18.15
C GLN A 173 -14.27 -45.41 18.43
N ALA A 174 -15.10 -44.35 18.44
CA ALA A 174 -16.55 -44.47 18.57
C ALA A 174 -17.16 -45.28 17.41
N ASN A 175 -16.68 -45.09 16.18
CA ASN A 175 -17.11 -45.88 15.04
C ASN A 175 -16.68 -47.35 15.12
N ILE A 176 -15.56 -47.71 15.77
CA ILE A 176 -15.20 -49.12 16.01
C ILE A 176 -16.24 -49.79 16.94
N ALA A 177 -16.72 -49.09 17.97
CA ALA A 177 -17.78 -49.62 18.85
C ALA A 177 -19.12 -49.76 18.11
N LEU A 178 -19.53 -48.73 17.34
CA LEU A 178 -20.73 -48.80 16.50
C LEU A 178 -20.64 -49.91 15.43
N GLU A 179 -19.45 -50.20 14.91
CA GLU A 179 -19.20 -51.27 13.94
C GLU A 179 -19.19 -52.66 14.58
N GLN A 180 -18.97 -52.77 15.90
CA GLN A 180 -19.25 -53.99 16.67
C GLN A 180 -20.75 -54.14 16.92
N GLU A 181 -21.44 -53.05 17.30
CA GLU A 181 -22.91 -53.03 17.47
C GLU A 181 -23.62 -53.41 16.16
N ARG A 182 -23.18 -52.88 15.01
CA ARG A 182 -23.70 -53.21 13.67
C ARG A 182 -23.68 -54.72 13.43
N ARG A 183 -22.54 -55.36 13.64
CA ARG A 183 -22.35 -56.80 13.42
C ARG A 183 -23.16 -57.66 14.39
N ALA A 184 -23.28 -57.24 15.65
CA ALA A 184 -24.14 -57.91 16.63
C ALA A 184 -25.63 -57.78 16.24
N ASN A 185 -26.05 -56.60 15.77
CA ASN A 185 -27.42 -56.35 15.34
C ASN A 185 -27.78 -57.14 14.07
N GLU A 186 -26.89 -57.18 13.08
CA GLU A 186 -27.03 -58.00 11.87
C GLU A 186 -27.10 -59.50 12.18
N TRP A 187 -26.32 -59.98 13.17
CA TRP A 187 -26.41 -61.36 13.65
C TRP A 187 -27.76 -61.65 14.32
N ASN A 188 -28.23 -60.77 15.20
CA ASN A 188 -29.51 -60.93 15.89
C ASN A 188 -30.70 -60.84 14.93
N ALA A 189 -30.65 -59.95 13.94
CA ALA A 189 -31.60 -59.88 12.84
C ALA A 189 -31.63 -61.20 12.04
N LYS A 190 -30.46 -61.73 11.68
CA LYS A 190 -30.37 -63.02 10.99
C LYS A 190 -31.00 -64.15 11.82
N LEU A 191 -30.70 -64.22 13.12
CA LEU A 191 -31.24 -65.22 14.03
C LEU A 191 -32.76 -65.10 14.19
N ALA A 192 -33.30 -63.89 14.41
CA ALA A 192 -34.73 -63.65 14.49
C ALA A 192 -35.46 -64.11 13.21
N SER A 193 -34.89 -63.80 12.03
CA SER A 193 -35.43 -64.25 10.74
C SER A 193 -35.40 -65.76 10.52
N GLN A 194 -34.54 -66.49 11.26
CA GLN A 194 -34.42 -67.94 11.21
C GLN A 194 -35.32 -68.64 12.24
N GLN A 195 -35.53 -68.05 13.42
CA GLN A 195 -36.45 -68.60 14.42
C GLN A 195 -37.88 -68.69 13.87
N THR A 196 -38.38 -67.65 13.18
CA THR A 196 -39.73 -67.67 12.57
C THR A 196 -39.90 -68.74 11.47
N HIS A 197 -38.81 -69.33 10.96
CA HIS A 197 -38.86 -70.42 9.97
C HIS A 197 -38.97 -71.82 10.64
N LEU A 198 -38.79 -71.92 11.96
CA LEU A 198 -38.96 -73.17 12.71
C LEU A 198 -40.44 -73.39 13.09
N ASP A 199 -41.21 -72.31 13.23
CA ASP A 199 -42.63 -72.34 13.62
C ASP A 199 -43.57 -72.65 12.44
N GLY A 200 -43.55 -73.91 12.00
CA GLY A 200 -44.74 -74.58 11.46
C GLY A 200 -44.69 -75.09 10.02
N VAL A 201 -45.35 -76.23 9.82
CA VAL A 201 -45.94 -76.66 8.54
C VAL A 201 -47.34 -76.01 8.47
N PRO A 202 -47.82 -75.53 7.30
CA PRO A 202 -49.14 -74.90 7.19
C PRO A 202 -50.26 -75.82 7.72
N PRO A 203 -51.19 -75.29 8.54
CA PRO A 203 -52.15 -76.10 9.30
C PRO A 203 -53.32 -76.68 8.48
N SER A 204 -53.43 -76.36 7.19
CA SER A 204 -54.43 -76.93 6.27
C SER A 204 -53.86 -77.18 4.88
N LYS A 205 -54.51 -78.07 4.12
CA LYS A 205 -54.31 -78.27 2.68
C LYS A 205 -55.08 -77.25 1.83
N ASP A 206 -55.97 -76.46 2.44
CA ASP A 206 -56.73 -75.43 1.73
C ASP A 206 -55.85 -74.25 1.35
N LYS A 207 -55.76 -73.98 0.05
CA LYS A 207 -54.86 -72.95 -0.50
C LYS A 207 -55.08 -71.56 0.13
N ALA A 208 -56.34 -71.15 0.32
CA ALA A 208 -56.65 -69.85 0.92
C ALA A 208 -56.20 -69.73 2.39
N ALA A 209 -56.27 -70.82 3.16
CA ALA A 209 -55.80 -70.84 4.54
C ALA A 209 -54.26 -70.86 4.61
N ALA A 210 -53.60 -71.57 3.69
CA ALA A 210 -52.15 -71.53 3.54
C ALA A 210 -51.65 -70.13 3.11
N ASP A 211 -52.33 -69.48 2.17
CA ASP A 211 -52.03 -68.11 1.73
C ASP A 211 -52.27 -67.05 2.83
N GLN A 212 -53.17 -67.30 3.79
CA GLN A 212 -53.37 -66.47 4.99
C GLN A 212 -52.28 -66.72 6.04
N TRP A 213 -52.04 -67.98 6.41
CA TRP A 213 -51.00 -68.37 7.36
C TRP A 213 -49.60 -67.91 6.92
N ALA A 214 -49.28 -67.99 5.63
CA ALA A 214 -48.02 -67.47 5.09
C ALA A 214 -47.89 -65.95 5.25
N LYS A 215 -48.98 -65.18 5.14
CA LYS A 215 -48.99 -63.73 5.39
C LYS A 215 -48.85 -63.41 6.88
N GLU A 216 -49.47 -64.20 7.76
CA GLU A 216 -49.33 -64.04 9.21
C GLU A 216 -47.90 -64.36 9.67
N GLN A 217 -47.30 -65.44 9.17
CA GLN A 217 -45.91 -65.80 9.44
C GLN A 217 -44.93 -64.75 8.86
N GLN A 218 -45.22 -64.20 7.67
CA GLN A 218 -44.45 -63.07 7.12
C GLN A 218 -44.60 -61.80 7.96
N LEU A 219 -45.82 -61.44 8.38
CA LEU A 219 -46.05 -60.26 9.24
C LEU A 219 -45.36 -60.43 10.60
N ALA A 220 -45.40 -61.62 11.19
CA ALA A 220 -44.69 -61.94 12.43
C ALA A 220 -43.17 -61.82 12.27
N ARG A 221 -42.61 -62.32 11.16
CA ARG A 221 -41.19 -62.15 10.80
C ARG A 221 -40.84 -60.68 10.64
N ASP A 222 -41.59 -59.93 9.84
CA ASP A 222 -41.33 -58.50 9.58
C ASP A 222 -41.43 -57.67 10.88
N THR A 223 -42.37 -58.02 11.76
CA THR A 223 -42.51 -57.42 13.10
C THR A 223 -41.33 -57.76 14.02
N ALA A 224 -40.87 -59.01 14.04
CA ALA A 224 -39.70 -59.43 14.81
C ALA A 224 -38.39 -58.82 14.30
N MET A 225 -38.33 -58.50 12.99
CA MET A 225 -37.19 -57.88 12.33
C MET A 225 -37.15 -56.35 12.49
N ALA A 226 -38.31 -55.70 12.59
CA ALA A 226 -38.45 -54.24 12.66
C ALA A 226 -37.53 -53.51 13.67
N PRO A 227 -37.38 -53.95 14.95
CA PRO A 227 -36.47 -53.25 15.87
C PRO A 227 -35.01 -53.35 15.44
N TYR A 228 -34.60 -54.48 14.86
CA TYR A 228 -33.23 -54.67 14.36
C TYR A 228 -32.96 -53.86 13.10
N THR A 229 -33.89 -53.83 12.13
CA THR A 229 -33.72 -53.05 10.89
C THR A 229 -33.72 -51.55 11.14
N THR A 230 -34.58 -51.05 12.05
CA THR A 230 -34.53 -49.65 12.51
C THR A 230 -33.21 -49.33 13.19
N ARG A 231 -32.78 -50.15 14.16
CA ARG A 231 -31.52 -49.89 14.88
C ARG A 231 -30.29 -49.99 13.97
N LEU A 232 -30.29 -50.89 12.99
CA LEU A 232 -29.24 -50.98 11.97
C LEU A 232 -29.16 -49.70 11.13
N ALA A 233 -30.30 -49.11 10.76
CA ALA A 233 -30.34 -47.84 10.05
C ALA A 233 -29.81 -46.67 10.91
N GLU A 234 -30.16 -46.62 12.21
CA GLU A 234 -29.60 -45.64 13.16
C GLU A 234 -28.07 -45.76 13.28
N ILE A 235 -27.54 -46.97 13.43
CA ILE A 235 -26.10 -47.23 13.55
C ILE A 235 -25.38 -46.78 12.27
N LEU A 236 -25.87 -47.16 11.10
CA LEU A 236 -25.28 -46.77 9.81
C LEU A 236 -25.34 -45.25 9.58
N ALA A 237 -26.46 -44.60 9.93
CA ALA A 237 -26.58 -43.15 9.89
C ALA A 237 -25.59 -42.46 10.85
N THR A 238 -25.40 -43.01 12.04
CA THR A 238 -24.46 -42.49 13.05
C THR A 238 -23.01 -42.64 12.60
N ILE A 239 -22.61 -43.81 12.07
CA ILE A 239 -21.27 -44.04 11.51
C ILE A 239 -20.98 -43.05 10.39
N LYS A 240 -21.93 -42.85 9.47
CA LYS A 240 -21.79 -41.92 8.33
C LYS A 240 -21.74 -40.46 8.78
N ALA A 241 -22.53 -40.08 9.79
CA ALA A 241 -22.47 -38.73 10.38
C ALA A 241 -21.13 -38.48 11.10
N ASN A 242 -20.57 -39.49 11.77
CA ASN A 242 -19.25 -39.40 12.40
C ASN A 242 -18.11 -39.33 11.38
N GLN A 243 -18.21 -40.06 10.26
CA GLN A 243 -17.29 -39.94 9.13
C GLN A 243 -17.30 -38.52 8.55
N ALA A 244 -18.49 -37.99 8.22
CA ALA A 244 -18.64 -36.63 7.69
C ALA A 244 -18.13 -35.55 8.66
N LYS A 245 -18.37 -35.70 9.97
CA LYS A 245 -17.82 -34.79 11.01
C LYS A 245 -16.28 -34.83 11.07
N LYS A 246 -15.70 -36.03 10.98
CA LYS A 246 -14.25 -36.24 10.97
C LYS A 246 -13.60 -35.58 9.75
N GLU A 247 -14.16 -35.80 8.57
CA GLU A 247 -13.69 -35.21 7.31
C GLU A 247 -13.80 -33.69 7.35
N LEU A 248 -14.97 -33.15 7.72
CA LEU A 248 -15.21 -31.71 7.82
C LEU A 248 -14.27 -31.02 8.82
N SER A 249 -14.09 -31.58 10.02
CA SER A 249 -13.20 -30.98 11.03
C SER A 249 -11.74 -30.98 10.61
N SER A 250 -11.29 -32.03 9.89
CA SER A 250 -9.92 -32.11 9.38
C SER A 250 -9.70 -31.16 8.21
N LEU A 251 -10.70 -31.02 7.32
CA LEU A 251 -10.66 -30.11 6.18
C LEU A 251 -10.70 -28.64 6.62
N GLN A 252 -11.53 -28.31 7.61
CA GLN A 252 -11.62 -26.95 8.16
C GLN A 252 -10.28 -26.48 8.74
N ALA A 253 -9.68 -27.23 9.66
CA ALA A 253 -8.41 -26.85 10.28
C ALA A 253 -7.25 -26.76 9.25
N LYS A 254 -7.29 -27.60 8.20
CA LYS A 254 -6.37 -27.53 7.06
C LYS A 254 -6.54 -26.23 6.25
N ILE A 255 -7.78 -25.84 5.93
CA ILE A 255 -8.08 -24.59 5.20
C ILE A 255 -7.68 -23.37 6.04
N GLU A 256 -8.00 -23.35 7.34
CA GLU A 256 -7.61 -22.28 8.27
C GLU A 256 -6.09 -22.08 8.31
N PHE A 257 -5.32 -23.17 8.40
CA PHE A 257 -3.86 -23.10 8.42
C PHE A 257 -3.28 -22.69 7.05
N GLN A 258 -3.83 -23.18 5.93
CA GLN A 258 -3.43 -22.76 4.59
C GLN A 258 -3.71 -21.27 4.34
N ALA A 259 -4.85 -20.75 4.78
CA ALA A 259 -5.19 -19.34 4.68
C ALA A 259 -4.21 -18.45 5.47
N LEU A 260 -3.79 -18.89 6.66
CA LEU A 260 -2.83 -18.15 7.49
C LEU A 260 -1.47 -17.95 6.80
N PHE A 261 -0.83 -19.01 6.28
CA PHE A 261 0.48 -18.82 5.64
C PHE A 261 0.40 -18.16 4.25
N VAL A 262 -0.74 -18.22 3.57
CA VAL A 262 -0.99 -17.37 2.39
C VAL A 262 -1.06 -15.90 2.83
N GLN A 263 -1.84 -15.57 3.87
CA GLN A 263 -1.93 -14.20 4.41
C GLN A 263 -0.56 -13.66 4.84
N LEU A 264 0.27 -14.47 5.51
CA LEU A 264 1.64 -14.12 5.90
C LEU A 264 2.51 -13.78 4.69
N PHE A 265 2.35 -14.49 3.57
CA PHE A 265 3.06 -14.18 2.33
C PHE A 265 2.61 -12.84 1.73
N LEU A 266 1.29 -12.56 1.72
CA LEU A 266 0.77 -11.26 1.27
C LEU A 266 1.30 -10.10 2.13
N GLN A 267 1.51 -10.37 3.41
CA GLN A 267 2.07 -9.44 4.40
C GLN A 267 3.61 -9.38 4.38
N ARG A 268 4.28 -10.05 3.43
CA ARG A 268 5.76 -10.09 3.27
C ARG A 268 6.49 -10.64 4.50
N ARG A 269 5.86 -11.60 5.20
CA ARG A 269 6.38 -12.26 6.42
C ARG A 269 7.02 -13.60 6.09
N PHE A 270 7.97 -13.62 5.16
CA PHE A 270 8.47 -14.86 4.55
C PHE A 270 9.07 -15.85 5.56
N GLN A 271 9.75 -15.39 6.62
CA GLN A 271 10.20 -16.26 7.72
C GLN A 271 9.04 -17.03 8.36
N HIS A 272 7.92 -16.36 8.66
CA HIS A 272 6.71 -16.98 9.22
C HIS A 272 6.00 -17.90 8.22
N VAL A 273 6.03 -17.58 6.91
CA VAL A 273 5.56 -18.48 5.84
C VAL A 273 6.36 -19.78 5.87
N LEU A 274 7.69 -19.69 5.84
CA LEU A 274 8.60 -20.85 5.87
C LEU A 274 8.47 -21.68 7.16
N ILE A 275 8.09 -21.07 8.28
CA ILE A 275 7.76 -21.83 9.51
C ILE A 275 6.43 -22.57 9.33
N GLY A 276 5.39 -21.90 8.84
CA GLY A 276 4.05 -22.47 8.64
C GLY A 276 3.99 -23.60 7.62
N THR A 277 4.68 -23.44 6.47
CA THR A 277 4.78 -24.47 5.41
C THR A 277 5.46 -25.74 5.90
N ARG A 278 6.52 -25.61 6.72
CA ARG A 278 7.25 -26.74 7.30
C ARG A 278 6.41 -27.48 8.35
N PHE A 279 5.82 -26.77 9.31
CA PHE A 279 4.85 -27.36 10.25
C PHE A 279 3.71 -28.07 9.51
N TYR A 280 3.15 -27.46 8.46
CA TYR A 280 2.10 -28.08 7.65
C TYR A 280 2.58 -29.40 7.01
N ARG A 281 3.76 -29.42 6.39
CA ARG A 281 4.33 -30.62 5.76
C ARG A 281 4.53 -31.74 6.78
N ASP A 282 5.06 -31.40 7.95
CA ASP A 282 5.43 -32.38 8.97
C ASP A 282 4.18 -32.94 9.69
N ILE A 283 3.07 -32.18 9.73
CA ILE A 283 1.76 -32.59 10.30
C ILE A 283 0.85 -33.30 9.27
N PHE A 284 0.92 -32.94 7.98
CA PHE A 284 0.10 -33.48 6.88
C PHE A 284 0.96 -34.23 5.84
N SER A 285 1.76 -35.18 6.31
CA SER A 285 2.90 -35.81 5.60
C SER A 285 2.57 -36.72 4.38
N SER A 286 1.40 -36.55 3.74
CA SER A 286 0.95 -37.40 2.62
C SER A 286 0.29 -36.60 1.48
N GLY A 287 1.09 -36.14 0.52
CA GLY A 287 0.67 -35.80 -0.86
C GLY A 287 -0.26 -34.59 -1.08
N GLU A 288 -1.03 -34.15 -0.09
CA GLU A 288 -2.00 -33.06 -0.22
C GLU A 288 -1.37 -31.67 -0.14
N SER A 289 -0.47 -31.37 -1.08
CA SER A 289 0.19 -30.07 -1.20
C SER A 289 -0.71 -28.97 -1.77
N LYS A 290 -1.85 -29.30 -2.40
CA LYS A 290 -2.74 -28.32 -3.03
C LYS A 290 -3.34 -27.33 -2.04
N LEU A 291 -3.36 -26.05 -2.42
CA LEU A 291 -3.99 -24.97 -1.68
C LEU A 291 -5.50 -24.91 -1.97
N GLU A 292 -6.31 -25.06 -0.93
CA GLU A 292 -7.76 -24.84 -0.97
C GLU A 292 -8.13 -23.39 -0.71
N VAL A 293 -7.48 -22.51 -1.48
CA VAL A 293 -7.69 -21.06 -1.51
C VAL A 293 -8.80 -20.64 -2.47
N GLY A 294 -9.29 -19.41 -2.32
CA GLY A 294 -10.30 -18.82 -3.20
C GLY A 294 -9.86 -18.72 -4.67
N LYS A 295 -10.82 -18.51 -5.57
CA LYS A 295 -10.55 -18.47 -7.02
C LYS A 295 -9.46 -17.44 -7.34
N ASP A 296 -9.55 -16.25 -6.77
CA ASP A 296 -8.69 -15.12 -7.10
C ASP A 296 -7.22 -15.40 -6.69
N THR A 297 -7.02 -16.14 -5.59
CA THR A 297 -5.70 -16.66 -5.19
C THR A 297 -5.21 -17.81 -6.08
N LYS A 298 -6.09 -18.64 -6.65
CA LYS A 298 -5.68 -19.66 -7.65
C LYS A 298 -5.27 -18.99 -8.96
N ASP A 299 -6.13 -18.10 -9.47
CA ASP A 299 -5.89 -17.24 -10.64
C ASP A 299 -4.56 -16.46 -10.49
N LEU A 300 -4.23 -15.96 -9.29
CA LEU A 300 -2.96 -15.29 -9.00
C LEU A 300 -1.75 -16.20 -9.30
N PHE A 301 -1.65 -17.36 -8.66
CA PHE A 301 -0.50 -18.26 -8.80
C PHE A 301 -0.38 -18.80 -10.23
N GLU A 302 -1.51 -19.23 -10.81
CA GLU A 302 -1.55 -19.83 -12.13
C GLU A 302 -1.18 -18.82 -13.23
N LYS A 303 -1.55 -17.53 -13.10
CA LYS A 303 -1.21 -16.47 -14.06
C LYS A 303 0.16 -15.84 -13.84
N SER A 304 0.61 -15.67 -12.59
CA SER A 304 1.89 -15.00 -12.29
C SER A 304 3.09 -15.90 -12.55
N SER A 305 2.94 -17.21 -12.41
CA SER A 305 4.07 -18.16 -12.38
C SER A 305 3.91 -19.38 -13.28
N GLY A 306 2.70 -19.68 -13.77
CA GLY A 306 2.39 -20.94 -14.46
C GLY A 306 2.47 -22.19 -13.57
N MET A 307 2.79 -22.05 -12.28
CA MET A 307 2.87 -23.16 -11.33
C MET A 307 1.54 -23.36 -10.59
N PRO A 308 1.20 -24.62 -10.23
CA PRO A 308 -0.02 -24.90 -9.48
C PRO A 308 0.02 -24.26 -8.09
N PRO A 309 -1.13 -23.81 -7.54
CA PRO A 309 -1.21 -23.28 -6.17
C PRO A 309 -1.04 -24.42 -5.16
N THR A 310 0.19 -24.60 -4.68
CA THR A 310 0.55 -25.60 -3.66
C THR A 310 1.37 -24.99 -2.53
N VAL A 311 1.35 -25.63 -1.35
CA VAL A 311 2.17 -25.26 -0.19
C VAL A 311 3.67 -25.30 -0.54
N GLY A 312 4.10 -26.23 -1.38
CA GLY A 312 5.48 -26.28 -1.87
C GLY A 312 5.82 -25.13 -2.83
N THR A 313 4.89 -24.74 -3.71
CA THR A 313 5.05 -23.56 -4.58
C THR A 313 5.24 -22.30 -3.74
N LEU A 314 4.46 -22.16 -2.66
CA LEU A 314 4.53 -21.04 -1.73
C LEU A 314 5.82 -21.05 -0.88
N ASP A 315 6.28 -22.22 -0.42
CA ASP A 315 7.55 -22.38 0.28
C ASP A 315 8.73 -21.94 -0.59
N SER A 316 8.73 -22.34 -1.87
CA SER A 316 9.71 -21.90 -2.87
C SER A 316 9.67 -20.39 -3.12
N PHE A 317 8.49 -19.77 -3.25
CA PHE A 317 8.39 -18.32 -3.41
C PHE A 317 8.84 -17.55 -2.17
N ALA A 318 8.54 -18.04 -0.96
CA ALA A 318 9.03 -17.43 0.27
C ALA A 318 10.56 -17.53 0.36
N HIS A 319 11.15 -18.66 -0.04
CA HIS A 319 12.60 -18.82 -0.12
C HIS A 319 13.24 -17.90 -1.17
N GLU A 320 12.65 -17.76 -2.36
CA GLU A 320 13.20 -16.92 -3.42
C GLU A 320 13.08 -15.43 -3.10
N ALA A 321 11.98 -14.99 -2.48
CA ALA A 321 11.84 -13.62 -1.99
C ALA A 321 12.86 -13.27 -0.89
N VAL A 322 13.21 -14.24 -0.02
CA VAL A 322 14.30 -14.09 0.95
C VAL A 322 15.66 -14.00 0.24
N ARG A 323 15.89 -14.80 -0.81
CA ARG A 323 17.13 -14.76 -1.60
C ARG A 323 17.32 -13.42 -2.33
N ASP A 324 16.28 -12.96 -3.03
CA ASP A 324 16.26 -11.71 -3.79
C ASP A 324 16.49 -10.47 -2.91
N VAL A 325 15.84 -10.41 -1.75
CA VAL A 325 16.09 -9.36 -0.74
C VAL A 325 17.55 -9.41 -0.28
N ASN A 326 18.08 -10.59 0.03
CA ASN A 326 19.43 -10.73 0.57
C ASN A 326 20.52 -10.44 -0.46
N GLU A 327 20.29 -10.74 -1.74
CA GLU A 327 21.18 -10.37 -2.85
C GLU A 327 21.07 -8.87 -3.18
N SER A 328 19.87 -8.28 -3.12
CA SER A 328 19.67 -6.84 -3.27
C SER A 328 20.32 -6.02 -2.14
N ILE A 329 20.30 -6.52 -0.90
CA ILE A 329 21.02 -5.90 0.24
C ILE A 329 22.54 -6.03 0.10
N GLN A 330 23.05 -7.16 -0.42
CA GLN A 330 24.49 -7.29 -0.73
C GLN A 330 24.93 -6.35 -1.85
N ALA A 331 24.12 -6.24 -2.91
CA ALA A 331 24.36 -5.28 -4.00
C ALA A 331 24.32 -3.83 -3.48
N PHE A 332 23.33 -3.48 -2.65
CA PHE A 332 23.23 -2.17 -1.99
C PHE A 332 24.51 -1.81 -1.22
N HIS A 333 25.02 -2.71 -0.36
CA HIS A 333 26.26 -2.46 0.38
C HIS A 333 27.47 -2.25 -0.53
N PHE A 334 27.58 -3.00 -1.63
CA PHE A 334 28.64 -2.79 -2.62
C PHE A 334 28.54 -1.42 -3.29
N LEU A 335 27.35 -1.03 -3.74
CA LEU A 335 27.10 0.23 -4.44
C LEU A 335 27.38 1.46 -3.53
N VAL A 336 26.97 1.40 -2.25
CA VAL A 336 27.34 2.43 -1.26
C VAL A 336 28.86 2.51 -1.06
N GLN A 337 29.57 1.38 -1.01
CA GLN A 337 31.04 1.35 -0.95
C GLN A 337 31.74 1.87 -2.22
N LYS A 338 31.00 2.08 -3.32
CA LYS A 338 31.49 2.71 -4.54
C LYS A 338 31.08 4.17 -4.70
N ASP A 339 30.28 4.72 -3.80
CA ASP A 339 29.56 5.99 -3.98
C ASP A 339 28.66 5.97 -5.24
N GLU A 340 28.10 4.81 -5.59
CA GLU A 340 27.16 4.59 -6.70
C GLU A 340 25.72 4.70 -6.18
N LEU A 341 25.37 5.89 -5.68
CA LEU A 341 24.15 6.11 -4.90
C LEU A 341 22.85 6.08 -5.71
N GLU A 342 22.88 6.33 -7.03
CA GLU A 342 21.65 6.23 -7.84
C GLU A 342 21.18 4.76 -7.88
N SER A 343 22.09 3.85 -8.21
CA SER A 343 21.88 2.41 -8.23
C SER A 343 21.63 1.85 -6.83
N ALA A 344 22.35 2.34 -5.82
CA ALA A 344 22.11 1.96 -4.42
C ALA A 344 20.68 2.30 -3.97
N SER A 345 20.17 3.48 -4.36
CA SER A 345 18.81 3.91 -4.00
C SER A 345 17.74 2.96 -4.57
N LYS A 346 17.90 2.52 -5.83
CA LYS A 346 17.00 1.58 -6.51
C LYS A 346 17.06 0.19 -5.88
N ARG A 347 18.25 -0.40 -5.74
CA ARG A 347 18.43 -1.72 -5.09
C ARG A 347 17.85 -1.75 -3.66
N LEU A 348 18.00 -0.67 -2.91
CA LEU A 348 17.41 -0.55 -1.56
C LEU A 348 15.89 -0.36 -1.59
N ALA A 349 15.35 0.38 -2.55
CA ALA A 349 13.92 0.54 -2.75
C ALA A 349 13.25 -0.80 -3.13
N GLU A 350 13.89 -1.60 -3.97
CA GLU A 350 13.44 -2.95 -4.35
C GLU A 350 13.50 -3.91 -3.15
N ALA A 351 14.63 -3.96 -2.43
CA ALA A 351 14.77 -4.75 -1.21
C ALA A 351 13.75 -4.38 -0.14
N PHE A 352 13.39 -3.09 0.00
CA PHE A 352 12.33 -2.65 0.90
C PHE A 352 10.92 -2.97 0.38
N SER A 353 10.70 -2.93 -0.95
CA SER A 353 9.44 -3.30 -1.60
C SER A 353 9.07 -4.76 -1.38
N VAL A 354 10.06 -5.65 -1.42
CA VAL A 354 9.87 -7.09 -1.17
C VAL A 354 10.00 -7.41 0.32
N GLY A 355 10.97 -6.81 1.02
CA GLY A 355 11.50 -7.29 2.30
C GLY A 355 11.41 -6.36 3.51
N GLU A 356 10.52 -5.36 3.56
CA GLU A 356 10.33 -4.43 4.71
C GLU A 356 10.38 -5.09 6.13
N PHE A 357 9.95 -6.34 6.26
CA PHE A 357 9.92 -7.08 7.52
C PHE A 357 11.07 -8.07 7.72
N MET A 358 11.96 -8.23 6.73
CA MET A 358 13.14 -9.09 6.80
C MET A 358 14.23 -8.48 7.69
N PRO A 359 14.96 -9.28 8.51
CA PRO A 359 16.01 -8.76 9.36
C PRO A 359 17.10 -8.01 8.58
N GLU A 360 17.51 -8.51 7.41
CA GLU A 360 18.58 -7.94 6.58
C GLU A 360 18.27 -6.49 6.16
N VAL A 361 17.01 -6.18 5.88
CA VAL A 361 16.54 -4.81 5.59
C VAL A 361 16.47 -3.96 6.86
N ARG A 362 16.03 -4.53 7.98
CA ARG A 362 15.79 -3.81 9.25
C ARG A 362 17.05 -3.53 10.05
N THR A 363 18.07 -4.36 9.92
CA THR A 363 19.40 -4.17 10.55
C THR A 363 20.33 -3.28 9.75
N LEU A 364 19.92 -2.73 8.60
CA LEU A 364 20.79 -1.86 7.81
C LEU A 364 21.26 -0.63 8.59
N PRO A 365 22.58 -0.31 8.56
CA PRO A 365 23.13 0.86 9.23
C PRO A 365 22.43 2.16 8.85
N ARG A 366 22.09 2.96 9.85
CA ARG A 366 21.41 4.25 9.64
C ARG A 366 22.25 5.22 8.79
N GLU A 367 23.58 5.14 8.88
CA GLU A 367 24.47 5.99 8.10
C GLU A 367 24.30 5.75 6.58
N ASP A 368 24.32 4.49 6.15
CA ASP A 368 24.18 4.13 4.73
C ASP A 368 22.78 4.48 4.19
N LYS A 369 21.74 4.25 5.01
CA LYS A 369 20.38 4.70 4.70
C LYS A 369 20.27 6.23 4.58
N ARG A 370 21.03 7.00 5.36
CA ARG A 370 21.08 8.47 5.27
C ARG A 370 21.86 8.98 4.05
N LYS A 371 22.84 8.23 3.53
CA LYS A 371 23.51 8.54 2.24
C LYS A 371 22.51 8.45 1.08
N VAL A 372 21.72 7.38 1.02
CA VAL A 372 20.63 7.23 0.04
C VAL A 372 19.62 8.38 0.17
N LEU A 373 19.18 8.70 1.39
CA LEU A 373 18.19 9.74 1.60
C LEU A 373 18.63 11.11 1.09
N ASP A 374 19.86 11.54 1.37
CA ASP A 374 20.41 12.82 0.92
C ASP A 374 20.46 12.91 -0.62
N PHE A 375 20.88 11.82 -1.28
CA PHE A 375 20.82 11.70 -2.73
C PHE A 375 19.38 11.80 -3.26
N SER A 376 18.45 10.99 -2.73
CA SER A 376 17.05 10.98 -3.16
C SER A 376 16.38 12.35 -2.97
N GLN A 377 16.57 13.00 -1.81
CA GLN A 377 16.01 14.33 -1.55
C GLN A 377 16.53 15.40 -2.52
N LYS A 378 17.82 15.35 -2.90
CA LYS A 378 18.38 16.25 -3.93
C LYS A 378 17.84 15.94 -5.33
N ASN A 379 17.61 14.67 -5.66
CA ASN A 379 17.02 14.27 -6.94
C ASN A 379 15.56 14.74 -7.07
N TYR A 380 14.75 14.62 -6.01
CA TYR A 380 13.40 15.21 -5.98
C TYR A 380 13.42 16.74 -6.10
N GLN A 381 14.37 17.42 -5.45
CA GLN A 381 14.56 18.87 -5.62
C GLN A 381 14.94 19.25 -7.06
N LEU A 382 15.75 18.44 -7.75
CA LEU A 382 16.13 18.67 -9.15
C LEU A 382 14.91 18.57 -10.08
N ILE A 383 14.08 17.53 -9.91
CA ILE A 383 12.84 17.37 -10.68
C ILE A 383 11.94 18.58 -10.48
N SER A 384 11.66 18.96 -9.23
CA SER A 384 10.82 20.11 -8.90
C SER A 384 11.40 21.43 -9.43
N ALA A 385 12.72 21.64 -9.39
CA ALA A 385 13.39 22.81 -9.97
C ALA A 385 13.21 22.90 -11.49
N ILE A 386 13.23 21.77 -12.20
CA ILE A 386 12.97 21.71 -13.66
C ILE A 386 11.50 22.02 -13.96
N GLU A 387 10.56 21.49 -13.17
CA GLU A 387 9.11 21.74 -13.33
C GLU A 387 8.75 23.21 -13.15
N VAL A 388 9.30 23.89 -12.12
CA VAL A 388 9.09 25.34 -11.89
C VAL A 388 9.97 26.23 -12.78
N LYS A 389 10.77 25.65 -13.68
CA LYS A 389 11.67 26.33 -14.63
C LYS A 389 12.78 27.15 -13.95
N ASP A 390 13.19 26.74 -12.75
CA ASP A 390 14.39 27.24 -12.08
C ASP A 390 15.65 26.52 -12.60
N TYR A 391 16.01 26.86 -13.84
CA TYR A 391 17.17 26.25 -14.52
C TYR A 391 18.53 26.66 -13.94
N ASP A 392 18.57 27.51 -12.91
CA ASP A 392 19.80 27.85 -12.18
C ASP A 392 19.91 27.03 -10.89
N LEU A 393 18.82 26.84 -10.14
CA LEU A 393 18.75 25.85 -9.07
C LEU A 393 18.94 24.43 -9.61
N ALA A 394 18.30 24.08 -10.72
CA ALA A 394 18.47 22.77 -11.36
C ALA A 394 19.94 22.55 -11.80
N ALA A 395 20.57 23.55 -12.43
CA ALA A 395 21.97 23.48 -12.84
C ALA A 395 22.96 23.43 -11.66
N LYS A 396 22.56 23.90 -10.47
CA LYS A 396 23.30 23.68 -9.21
C LYS A 396 23.10 22.25 -8.70
N LEU A 397 21.87 21.77 -8.61
CA LEU A 397 21.53 20.45 -8.08
C LEU A 397 22.13 19.31 -8.92
N VAL A 398 22.18 19.42 -10.25
CA VAL A 398 22.89 18.48 -11.12
C VAL A 398 24.35 18.32 -10.70
N LYS A 399 25.04 19.42 -10.37
CA LYS A 399 26.45 19.40 -9.95
C LYS A 399 26.62 18.79 -8.55
N GLU A 400 25.71 19.06 -7.63
CA GLU A 400 25.73 18.46 -6.28
C GLU A 400 25.45 16.95 -6.35
N LEU A 401 24.47 16.51 -7.15
CA LEU A 401 24.17 15.10 -7.38
C LEU A 401 25.36 14.35 -8.00
N ARG A 402 25.97 14.90 -9.06
CA ARG A 402 27.16 14.36 -9.73
C ARG A 402 28.43 14.33 -8.86
N VAL A 403 28.46 15.07 -7.74
CA VAL A 403 29.51 14.96 -6.71
C VAL A 403 29.15 13.93 -5.64
N SER A 404 27.86 13.76 -5.32
CA SER A 404 27.39 12.78 -4.33
C SER A 404 27.33 11.33 -4.84
N ALA A 405 27.14 11.14 -6.16
CA ALA A 405 26.91 9.84 -6.78
C ALA A 405 27.70 9.73 -8.09
N LYS A 406 28.56 8.71 -8.20
CA LYS A 406 29.43 8.50 -9.38
C LYS A 406 28.70 7.95 -10.60
N ASP A 407 27.56 7.31 -10.39
CA ASP A 407 26.72 6.67 -11.40
C ASP A 407 25.56 7.56 -11.89
N PHE A 408 25.42 8.77 -11.35
CA PHE A 408 24.33 9.69 -11.69
C PHE A 408 24.41 10.20 -13.13
N ASP A 409 23.33 9.95 -13.90
CA ASP A 409 23.21 10.39 -15.29
C ASP A 409 22.83 11.87 -15.41
N GLU A 410 23.82 12.75 -15.30
CA GLU A 410 23.64 14.19 -15.50
C GLU A 410 23.18 14.58 -16.92
N SER A 411 23.29 13.68 -17.91
CA SER A 411 23.14 14.05 -19.33
C SER A 411 21.72 14.50 -19.66
N LYS A 412 20.70 13.82 -19.12
CA LYS A 412 19.28 14.13 -19.33
C LYS A 412 18.86 15.47 -18.71
N PRO A 413 19.06 15.74 -17.40
CA PRO A 413 18.70 17.02 -16.82
C PRO A 413 19.53 18.18 -17.39
N LEU A 414 20.83 17.97 -17.65
CA LEU A 414 21.68 19.00 -18.26
C LEU A 414 21.23 19.33 -19.70
N ALA A 415 20.91 18.32 -20.53
CA ALA A 415 20.38 18.56 -21.86
C ALA A 415 19.03 19.31 -21.84
N ALA A 416 18.14 19.01 -20.89
CA ALA A 416 16.88 19.74 -20.71
C ALA A 416 17.12 21.21 -20.33
N ILE A 417 18.01 21.46 -19.37
CA ILE A 417 18.42 22.80 -18.91
C ILE A 417 19.04 23.61 -20.06
N GLU A 418 20.06 23.08 -20.73
CA GLU A 418 20.77 23.80 -21.78
C GLU A 418 19.91 23.99 -23.04
N THR A 419 19.01 23.05 -23.35
CA THR A 419 18.02 23.24 -24.42
C THR A 419 17.06 24.38 -24.07
N ALA A 420 16.49 24.41 -22.86
CA ALA A 420 15.57 25.48 -22.47
C ALA A 420 16.26 26.85 -22.43
N LYS A 421 17.49 26.93 -21.91
CA LYS A 421 18.31 28.15 -21.93
C LYS A 421 18.63 28.61 -23.36
N THR A 422 19.03 27.69 -24.24
CA THR A 422 19.36 27.98 -25.65
C THR A 422 18.12 28.44 -26.44
N VAL A 423 16.99 27.77 -26.30
CA VAL A 423 15.77 28.11 -27.03
C VAL A 423 15.20 29.45 -26.52
N SER A 424 15.17 29.67 -25.20
CA SER A 424 14.83 30.99 -24.63
C SER A 424 15.76 32.10 -25.17
N ALA A 425 17.08 31.88 -25.22
CA ALA A 425 18.02 32.82 -25.81
C ALA A 425 17.80 33.08 -27.31
N MET A 426 17.39 32.07 -28.09
CA MET A 426 17.02 32.23 -29.50
C MET A 426 15.76 33.10 -29.67
N HIS A 427 14.72 32.87 -28.87
CA HIS A 427 13.54 33.72 -28.84
C HIS A 427 13.90 35.18 -28.47
N LEU A 428 14.77 35.39 -27.48
CA LEU A 428 15.31 36.71 -27.14
C LEU A 428 16.11 37.35 -28.28
N ALA A 429 16.90 36.58 -29.04
CA ALA A 429 17.65 37.10 -30.18
C ALA A 429 16.72 37.57 -31.32
N LYS A 430 15.65 36.80 -31.62
CA LYS A 430 14.61 37.24 -32.56
C LYS A 430 13.87 38.48 -32.05
N ALA A 431 13.52 38.53 -30.76
CA ALA A 431 12.88 39.68 -30.15
C ALA A 431 13.78 40.94 -30.25
N ARG A 432 15.09 40.85 -30.01
CA ARG A 432 16.04 41.97 -30.27
C ARG A 432 15.96 42.45 -31.73
N ASN A 433 15.96 41.54 -32.68
CA ASN A 433 15.87 41.88 -34.11
C ASN A 433 14.52 42.54 -34.46
N ALA A 434 13.41 42.06 -33.90
CA ALA A 434 12.07 42.62 -34.08
C ALA A 434 11.91 44.00 -33.44
N ALA A 435 12.54 44.25 -32.28
CA ALA A 435 12.61 45.58 -31.68
C ALA A 435 13.36 46.58 -32.59
N VAL A 436 14.48 46.16 -33.20
CA VAL A 436 15.27 47.00 -34.12
C VAL A 436 14.54 47.25 -35.45
N SER A 437 13.76 46.30 -35.96
CA SER A 437 12.95 46.49 -37.18
C SER A 437 11.62 47.22 -36.95
N GLY A 438 11.19 47.37 -35.70
CA GLY A 438 9.90 47.96 -35.33
C GLY A 438 8.71 47.00 -35.40
N ASP A 439 8.92 45.70 -35.64
CA ASP A 439 7.87 44.68 -35.66
C ASP A 439 7.43 44.31 -34.24
N ARG A 440 6.46 45.08 -33.72
CA ARG A 440 5.88 44.88 -32.39
C ARG A 440 5.18 43.52 -32.22
N ALA A 441 4.62 42.95 -33.28
CA ALA A 441 3.84 41.71 -33.18
C ALA A 441 4.78 40.50 -32.98
N THR A 442 5.84 40.40 -33.79
CA THR A 442 6.87 39.37 -33.61
C THR A 442 7.62 39.59 -32.29
N LEU A 443 7.89 40.84 -31.91
CA LEU A 443 8.54 41.21 -30.66
C LEU A 443 7.79 40.74 -29.41
N GLU A 444 6.50 41.06 -29.30
CA GLU A 444 5.68 40.65 -28.14
C GLU A 444 5.52 39.13 -28.07
N SER A 445 5.35 38.46 -29.22
CA SER A 445 5.24 37.00 -29.31
C SER A 445 6.54 36.30 -28.87
N GLU A 446 7.68 36.67 -29.44
CA GLU A 446 8.96 36.01 -29.13
C GLU A 446 9.47 36.34 -27.71
N LEU A 447 9.17 37.53 -27.17
CA LEU A 447 9.44 37.84 -25.75
C LEU A 447 8.59 36.98 -24.80
N LYS A 448 7.31 36.74 -25.16
CA LYS A 448 6.41 35.86 -24.41
C LYS A 448 6.98 34.43 -24.38
N GLU A 449 7.27 33.83 -25.53
CA GLU A 449 7.84 32.47 -25.62
C GLU A 449 9.15 32.35 -24.81
N ALA A 450 10.07 33.32 -24.94
CA ALA A 450 11.32 33.33 -24.17
C ALA A 450 11.10 33.27 -22.65
N THR A 451 10.08 33.98 -22.15
CA THR A 451 9.73 34.09 -20.72
C THR A 451 8.91 32.91 -20.24
N GLU A 452 8.04 32.33 -21.08
CA GLU A 452 7.32 31.10 -20.74
C GLU A 452 8.26 29.89 -20.70
N ILE A 453 9.36 29.90 -21.46
CA ILE A 453 10.42 28.89 -21.37
C ILE A 453 11.28 29.10 -20.12
N TRP A 454 11.89 30.28 -19.93
CA TRP A 454 12.74 30.57 -18.76
C TRP A 454 12.37 31.93 -18.14
N PRO A 455 11.45 31.97 -17.16
CA PRO A 455 10.89 33.22 -16.60
C PRO A 455 11.92 34.15 -15.95
N ARG A 456 13.08 33.60 -15.57
CA ARG A 456 14.17 34.26 -14.83
C ARG A 456 15.39 34.57 -15.70
N ASN A 457 15.32 34.33 -17.03
CA ASN A 457 16.44 34.52 -17.95
C ASN A 457 17.02 35.95 -17.82
N PRO A 458 18.29 36.13 -17.40
CA PRO A 458 18.85 37.46 -17.16
C PRO A 458 18.91 38.32 -18.43
N ALA A 459 18.96 37.71 -19.62
CA ALA A 459 18.97 38.42 -20.89
C ALA A 459 17.60 39.02 -21.29
N LEU A 460 16.50 38.69 -20.59
CA LEU A 460 15.19 39.33 -20.77
C LEU A 460 15.26 40.85 -20.51
N ALA A 461 16.03 41.23 -19.48
CA ALA A 461 16.30 42.63 -19.14
C ALA A 461 16.73 43.45 -20.37
N GLU A 462 17.78 42.99 -21.06
CA GLU A 462 18.40 43.71 -22.18
C GLU A 462 17.47 43.88 -23.38
N VAL A 463 16.73 42.83 -23.77
CA VAL A 463 15.79 42.90 -24.91
C VAL A 463 14.71 43.92 -24.64
N SER A 464 14.18 43.86 -23.42
CA SER A 464 12.92 44.49 -23.08
C SER A 464 13.05 46.01 -22.91
N GLY A 465 14.27 46.51 -22.67
CA GLY A 465 14.61 47.95 -22.71
C GLY A 465 14.65 48.56 -24.11
N LEU A 466 14.78 47.76 -25.17
CA LEU A 466 14.72 48.23 -26.57
C LEU A 466 13.28 48.46 -27.05
N ILE A 467 12.29 47.89 -26.33
CA ILE A 467 10.87 47.90 -26.73
C ILE A 467 10.22 49.26 -26.45
N PHE A 468 10.60 49.90 -25.34
CA PHE A 468 9.87 51.02 -24.75
C PHE A 468 10.41 52.40 -25.15
N SER A 469 10.43 52.67 -26.46
CA SER A 469 10.71 54.01 -27.01
C SER A 469 9.53 54.99 -26.91
N GLN A 470 8.36 54.54 -26.45
CA GLN A 470 7.21 55.40 -26.11
C GLN A 470 7.12 55.62 -24.59
N ALA A 471 7.67 56.76 -24.14
CA ALA A 471 7.83 57.11 -22.74
C ALA A 471 6.54 56.97 -21.91
N ASP A 472 5.38 57.42 -22.39
CA ASP A 472 4.12 57.37 -21.61
C ASP A 472 3.71 55.95 -21.19
N VAL A 473 3.84 54.96 -22.08
CA VAL A 473 3.43 53.57 -21.78
C VAL A 473 4.41 52.92 -20.81
N GLN A 474 5.71 53.22 -20.96
CA GLN A 474 6.74 52.79 -20.02
C GLN A 474 6.51 53.41 -18.65
N GLN A 475 6.38 54.74 -18.59
CA GLN A 475 6.21 55.50 -17.36
C GLN A 475 4.94 55.06 -16.62
N LYS A 476 3.84 54.80 -17.33
CA LYS A 476 2.64 54.22 -16.72
C LYS A 476 2.90 52.81 -16.17
N ALA A 477 3.57 51.92 -16.91
CA ALA A 477 3.90 50.59 -16.40
C ALA A 477 4.89 50.62 -15.21
N LEU A 478 5.73 51.65 -15.12
CA LEU A 478 6.62 51.91 -13.98
C LEU A 478 5.88 52.46 -12.75
N VAL A 479 4.90 53.35 -12.94
CA VAL A 479 4.02 53.83 -11.87
C VAL A 479 3.11 52.71 -11.36
N ASP A 480 2.54 51.90 -12.27
CA ASP A 480 1.79 50.69 -11.91
C ASP A 480 2.66 49.70 -11.12
N LEU A 481 3.96 49.56 -11.46
CA LEU A 481 4.91 48.72 -10.71
C LEU A 481 5.16 49.27 -9.30
N ASP A 482 5.47 50.56 -9.16
CA ASP A 482 5.63 51.22 -7.85
C ASP A 482 4.37 51.10 -6.98
N GLN A 483 3.20 51.22 -7.61
CA GLN A 483 1.92 51.08 -6.96
C GLN A 483 1.71 49.64 -6.47
N LEU A 484 1.97 48.62 -7.30
CA LEU A 484 1.84 47.22 -6.87
C LEU A 484 2.87 46.83 -5.80
N ILE A 485 4.10 47.37 -5.85
CA ILE A 485 5.11 47.18 -4.81
C ILE A 485 4.67 47.81 -3.49
N SER A 486 4.21 49.07 -3.51
CA SER A 486 3.71 49.76 -2.31
C SER A 486 2.39 49.22 -1.78
N GLN A 487 1.61 48.52 -2.61
CA GLN A 487 0.43 47.73 -2.21
C GLN A 487 0.78 46.29 -1.78
N HIS A 488 2.06 45.89 -1.77
CA HIS A 488 2.53 44.53 -1.48
C HIS A 488 1.92 43.44 -2.38
N ASN A 489 1.37 43.81 -3.55
CA ASN A 489 0.69 42.92 -4.48
C ASN A 489 1.70 42.23 -5.43
N LEU A 490 2.63 41.49 -4.83
CA LEU A 490 3.74 40.82 -5.51
C LEU A 490 3.25 39.78 -6.53
N ARG A 491 2.11 39.13 -6.22
CA ARG A 491 1.48 38.13 -7.09
C ARG A 491 1.00 38.71 -8.42
N GLN A 492 0.45 39.93 -8.43
CA GLN A 492 0.08 40.57 -9.69
C GLN A 492 1.32 40.94 -10.51
N ILE A 493 2.40 41.40 -9.87
CA ILE A 493 3.69 41.66 -10.54
C ILE A 493 4.25 40.38 -11.18
N TYR A 494 4.14 39.23 -10.51
CA TYR A 494 4.57 37.93 -11.05
C TYR A 494 3.68 37.42 -12.19
N ASN A 495 2.37 37.68 -12.14
CA ASN A 495 1.46 37.35 -13.24
C ASN A 495 1.80 38.20 -14.49
N ASP A 496 1.81 39.52 -14.32
CA ASP A 496 2.08 40.52 -15.37
C ASP A 496 3.59 40.69 -15.66
N LYS A 497 4.46 39.76 -15.22
CA LYS A 497 5.93 39.91 -15.22
C LYS A 497 6.53 40.38 -16.55
N LEU A 498 6.00 39.92 -17.69
CA LEU A 498 6.39 40.36 -19.03
C LEU A 498 6.32 41.89 -19.18
N ARG A 499 5.24 42.50 -18.70
CA ARG A 499 4.99 43.95 -18.74
C ARG A 499 6.00 44.71 -17.90
N PHE A 500 6.29 44.22 -16.69
CA PHE A 500 7.15 44.92 -15.73
C PHE A 500 8.64 44.71 -15.99
N ILE A 501 9.05 43.54 -16.46
CA ILE A 501 10.42 43.27 -16.95
C ILE A 501 10.75 44.31 -18.02
N ALA A 502 9.86 44.50 -19.00
CA ALA A 502 10.06 45.45 -20.09
C ALA A 502 9.97 46.92 -19.68
N ALA A 503 9.07 47.27 -18.76
CA ALA A 503 9.02 48.64 -18.23
C ALA A 503 10.31 49.02 -17.47
N SER A 504 10.80 48.13 -16.61
CA SER A 504 11.95 48.36 -15.71
C SER A 504 13.32 48.39 -16.40
N ALA A 505 13.42 47.95 -17.66
CA ALA A 505 14.68 47.60 -18.28
C ALA A 505 15.69 48.73 -18.53
N LEU A 506 15.26 49.99 -18.55
CA LEU A 506 16.16 51.16 -18.62
C LEU A 506 16.46 51.77 -17.24
N TYR A 507 16.02 51.12 -16.15
CA TYR A 507 16.06 51.65 -14.79
C TYR A 507 16.63 50.59 -13.82
N PRO A 508 17.97 50.51 -13.66
CA PRO A 508 18.64 49.45 -12.90
C PRO A 508 18.06 49.20 -11.49
N ASP A 509 17.82 50.27 -10.72
CA ASP A 509 17.27 50.18 -9.35
C ASP A 509 15.90 49.48 -9.32
N ARG A 510 15.05 49.78 -10.32
CA ARG A 510 13.70 49.21 -10.46
C ARG A 510 13.74 47.79 -10.99
N GLN A 511 14.74 47.46 -11.82
CA GLN A 511 15.00 46.11 -12.28
C GLN A 511 15.51 45.22 -11.13
N GLU A 512 16.33 45.75 -10.21
CA GLU A 512 16.75 45.03 -9.00
C GLU A 512 15.57 44.80 -8.04
N GLN A 513 14.69 45.80 -7.87
CA GLN A 513 13.44 45.65 -7.10
C GLN A 513 12.52 44.59 -7.72
N LEU A 514 12.25 44.66 -9.02
CA LEU A 514 11.44 43.66 -9.73
C LEU A 514 12.05 42.26 -9.62
N LYS A 515 13.38 42.14 -9.75
CA LYS A 515 14.06 40.86 -9.55
C LYS A 515 13.79 40.30 -8.16
N LYS A 516 13.94 41.10 -7.09
CA LYS A 516 13.61 40.67 -5.71
C LYS A 516 12.16 40.19 -5.57
N VAL A 517 11.21 40.87 -6.22
CA VAL A 517 9.79 40.46 -6.24
C VAL A 517 9.59 39.12 -6.96
N LEU A 518 10.21 38.92 -8.13
CA LEU A 518 10.13 37.65 -8.87
C LEU A 518 10.83 36.52 -8.09
N ASP A 519 11.96 36.81 -7.45
CA ASP A 519 12.72 35.89 -6.60
C ASP A 519 11.88 35.43 -5.39
N GLN A 520 11.20 36.35 -4.69
CA GLN A 520 10.26 36.04 -3.60
C GLN A 520 9.06 35.21 -4.09
N MET A 521 8.43 35.63 -5.18
CA MET A 521 7.27 34.93 -5.75
C MET A 521 7.62 33.52 -6.24
N GLN A 522 8.84 33.29 -6.70
CA GLN A 522 9.33 31.96 -7.08
C GLN A 522 9.54 31.05 -5.86
N ILE A 523 10.01 31.57 -4.73
CA ILE A 523 10.06 30.83 -3.45
C ILE A 523 8.64 30.45 -3.01
N ILE A 524 7.67 31.36 -3.13
CA ILE A 524 6.26 31.12 -2.80
C ILE A 524 5.63 30.05 -3.71
N GLU A 525 5.78 30.14 -5.03
CA GLU A 525 5.22 29.12 -5.95
C GLU A 525 5.92 27.76 -5.82
N THR A 526 7.24 27.73 -5.55
CA THR A 526 7.96 26.48 -5.28
C THR A 526 7.45 25.82 -4.01
N ALA A 527 7.26 26.58 -2.93
CA ALA A 527 6.71 26.06 -1.68
C ALA A 527 5.24 25.64 -1.80
N LEU A 528 4.43 26.35 -2.61
CA LEU A 528 3.05 25.96 -2.93
C LEU A 528 2.98 24.64 -3.71
N ILE A 529 3.89 24.42 -4.66
CA ILE A 529 3.97 23.15 -5.41
C ILE A 529 4.47 22.03 -4.51
N GLN A 530 5.56 22.25 -3.76
CA GLN A 530 6.07 21.27 -2.79
C GLN A 530 5.01 20.90 -1.74
N ALA A 531 4.34 21.88 -1.14
CA ALA A 531 3.25 21.63 -0.20
C ALA A 531 2.05 20.97 -0.88
N GLY A 532 1.76 21.26 -2.15
CA GLY A 532 0.70 20.58 -2.90
C GLY A 532 1.00 19.11 -3.17
N GLU A 533 2.25 18.77 -3.45
CA GLU A 533 2.65 17.36 -3.53
C GLU A 533 2.62 16.70 -2.14
N ILE A 534 3.14 17.34 -1.09
CA ILE A 534 3.09 16.81 0.29
C ILE A 534 1.64 16.64 0.80
N GLU A 535 0.74 17.58 0.49
CA GLU A 535 -0.70 17.51 0.78
C GLU A 535 -1.33 16.30 0.08
N LYS A 536 -1.02 16.10 -1.22
CA LYS A 536 -1.43 14.87 -1.91
C LYS A 536 -0.91 13.63 -1.17
N ARG A 537 0.33 13.63 -0.62
CA ARG A 537 0.87 12.49 0.17
C ARG A 537 0.03 12.19 1.43
N GLY A 538 -0.85 13.08 1.84
CA GLY A 538 -1.65 12.98 3.07
C GLY A 538 -0.90 13.45 4.31
N ASP A 539 0.30 14.02 4.14
CA ASP A 539 1.08 14.63 5.22
C ASP A 539 0.73 16.11 5.35
N TYR A 540 -0.49 16.37 5.84
CA TYR A 540 -0.98 17.74 6.04
C TYR A 540 -0.10 18.54 7.03
N ALA A 541 0.61 17.87 7.94
CA ALA A 541 1.53 18.50 8.88
C ALA A 541 2.82 18.99 8.17
N GLY A 542 3.46 18.13 7.38
CA GLY A 542 4.62 18.50 6.57
C GLY A 542 4.30 19.54 5.49
N ALA A 543 3.16 19.41 4.82
CA ALA A 543 2.67 20.39 3.86
C ALA A 543 2.47 21.77 4.52
N TRP A 544 1.88 21.77 5.73
CA TRP A 544 1.73 22.99 6.52
C TRP A 544 3.07 23.57 6.99
N GLU A 545 4.04 22.76 7.44
CA GLU A 545 5.37 23.27 7.83
C GLU A 545 6.09 23.93 6.64
N THR A 546 6.03 23.33 5.45
CA THR A 546 6.62 23.90 4.22
C THR A 546 6.03 25.27 3.89
N LEU A 547 4.70 25.45 4.03
CA LEU A 547 4.09 26.77 3.84
C LEU A 547 4.35 27.73 5.00
N GLU A 548 4.39 27.26 6.26
CA GLU A 548 4.65 28.10 7.44
C GLU A 548 6.05 28.74 7.37
N LYS A 549 7.07 27.99 6.93
CA LYS A 549 8.45 28.50 6.75
C LYS A 549 8.49 29.70 5.81
N VAL A 550 7.80 29.63 4.67
CA VAL A 550 7.76 30.72 3.68
C VAL A 550 6.79 31.83 4.08
N TYR A 551 5.66 31.49 4.70
CA TYR A 551 4.68 32.44 5.23
C TYR A 551 5.28 33.37 6.30
N LYS A 552 6.13 32.85 7.19
CA LYS A 552 6.85 33.65 8.19
C LYS A 552 7.76 34.75 7.59
N GLN A 553 8.02 34.70 6.27
CA GLN A 553 8.76 35.73 5.52
C GLN A 553 7.90 36.47 4.46
N ASN A 554 6.73 35.94 4.09
CA ASN A 554 5.88 36.44 3.01
C ASN A 554 4.39 36.39 3.44
N PRO A 555 3.98 37.14 4.48
CA PRO A 555 2.66 36.99 5.10
C PRO A 555 1.50 37.51 4.24
N ASP A 556 1.77 38.33 3.23
CA ASP A 556 0.74 39.06 2.47
C ASP A 556 0.21 38.29 1.24
N ASP A 557 0.83 37.17 0.84
CA ASP A 557 0.41 36.44 -0.35
C ASP A 557 -0.90 35.67 -0.14
N SER A 558 -1.91 35.97 -0.96
CA SER A 558 -3.27 35.45 -0.79
C SER A 558 -3.40 33.95 -1.06
N LYS A 559 -2.68 33.40 -2.03
CA LYS A 559 -2.69 31.97 -2.38
C LYS A 559 -1.97 31.14 -1.31
N LEU A 560 -0.82 31.61 -0.84
CA LEU A 560 -0.09 31.05 0.30
C LEU A 560 -0.96 31.02 1.56
N ASN A 561 -1.61 32.14 1.88
CA ASN A 561 -2.55 32.22 3.01
C ASN A 561 -3.70 31.21 2.88
N GLN A 562 -4.36 31.15 1.72
CA GLN A 562 -5.51 30.27 1.51
C GLN A 562 -5.12 28.79 1.66
N MET A 563 -4.04 28.35 1.01
CA MET A 563 -3.60 26.96 1.07
C MET A 563 -3.11 26.59 2.48
N ARG A 564 -2.37 27.48 3.15
CA ARG A 564 -1.96 27.33 4.55
C ARG A 564 -3.16 27.28 5.50
N ALA A 565 -4.24 28.04 5.25
CA ALA A 565 -5.45 28.03 6.07
C ALA A 565 -6.22 26.70 5.93
N ASN A 566 -6.32 26.16 4.72
CA ASN A 566 -6.87 24.82 4.48
C ASN A 566 -6.04 23.76 5.25
N LEU A 567 -4.73 23.74 5.07
CA LEU A 567 -3.82 22.83 5.76
C LEU A 567 -3.81 23.02 7.29
N THR A 568 -4.06 24.23 7.80
CA THR A 568 -4.26 24.50 9.24
C THR A 568 -5.49 23.77 9.79
N THR A 569 -6.49 23.51 8.95
CA THR A 569 -7.72 22.80 9.31
C THR A 569 -7.51 21.28 9.27
N GLU A 570 -6.86 20.75 8.23
CA GLU A 570 -6.53 19.33 8.13
C GLU A 570 -5.51 18.88 9.19
N ALA A 571 -4.47 19.69 9.43
CA ALA A 571 -3.42 19.41 10.43
C ALA A 571 -3.72 20.00 11.83
N ALA A 572 -4.99 20.29 12.15
CA ALA A 572 -5.39 21.11 13.29
C ALA A 572 -4.77 20.69 14.64
N ASP A 573 -4.66 19.38 14.92
CA ASP A 573 -4.09 18.88 16.18
C ASP A 573 -2.59 19.13 16.32
N PHE A 574 -1.85 18.99 15.21
CA PHE A 574 -0.43 19.30 15.15
C PHE A 574 -0.21 20.81 15.30
N VAL A 575 -0.87 21.62 14.46
CA VAL A 575 -0.71 23.09 14.43
C VAL A 575 -1.12 23.74 15.75
N ARG A 576 -2.20 23.25 16.38
CA ARG A 576 -2.61 23.68 17.73
C ARG A 576 -1.56 23.35 18.79
N THR A 577 -0.95 22.17 18.71
CA THR A 577 0.08 21.73 19.67
C THR A 577 1.37 22.54 19.50
N LEU A 578 1.77 22.84 18.26
CA LEU A 578 2.95 23.64 17.94
C LEU A 578 2.78 25.10 18.37
N ARG A 579 1.65 25.74 18.02
CA ARG A 579 1.37 27.13 18.42
C ARG A 579 1.25 27.30 19.94
N MET A 580 0.79 26.29 20.67
CA MET A 580 0.80 26.30 22.14
C MET A 580 2.25 26.28 22.69
N ALA A 581 3.16 25.55 22.04
CA ALA A 581 4.57 25.56 22.42
C ALA A 581 5.23 26.92 22.15
N GLU A 582 5.03 27.52 20.96
CA GLU A 582 5.48 28.87 20.62
C GLU A 582 4.90 29.94 21.59
N GLN A 583 3.63 29.80 22.01
CA GLN A 583 3.00 30.72 22.97
C GLN A 583 3.57 30.58 24.40
N LEU A 584 4.04 29.39 24.79
CA LEU A 584 4.66 29.16 26.10
C LEU A 584 6.14 29.61 26.09
N GLU A 585 6.84 29.43 24.97
CA GLU A 585 8.21 29.94 24.77
C GLU A 585 8.22 31.48 24.86
N SER A 586 7.31 32.15 24.16
CA SER A 586 7.19 33.62 24.19
C SER A 586 6.75 34.21 25.56
N LYS A 587 6.40 33.37 26.54
CA LYS A 587 6.16 33.76 27.94
C LYS A 587 7.32 33.45 28.89
N GLY A 588 8.37 32.77 28.43
CA GLY A 588 9.43 32.23 29.28
C GLY A 588 9.01 30.98 30.07
N GLU A 589 7.90 30.31 29.72
CA GLU A 589 7.49 29.05 30.35
C GLU A 589 8.27 27.85 29.76
N VAL A 590 9.59 27.90 29.84
CA VAL A 590 10.55 26.99 29.18
C VAL A 590 10.19 25.51 29.36
N GLY A 591 9.94 25.07 30.59
CA GLY A 591 9.58 23.68 30.89
C GLY A 591 8.23 23.25 30.31
N SER A 592 7.22 24.13 30.35
CA SER A 592 5.92 23.90 29.73
C SER A 592 6.04 23.82 28.21
N SER A 593 6.76 24.78 27.59
CA SER A 593 6.96 24.85 26.15
C SER A 593 7.71 23.61 25.61
N LEU A 594 8.77 23.18 26.29
CA LEU A 594 9.53 21.98 25.94
C LEU A 594 8.64 20.72 25.93
N ALA A 595 7.74 20.58 26.91
CA ALA A 595 6.77 19.49 26.93
C ALA A 595 5.76 19.55 25.76
N TRP A 596 5.33 20.76 25.36
CA TRP A 596 4.46 20.94 24.19
C TRP A 596 5.18 20.72 22.86
N TYR A 597 6.46 21.10 22.70
CA TYR A 597 7.24 20.74 21.51
C TYR A 597 7.54 19.24 21.44
N LEU A 598 7.85 18.58 22.57
CA LEU A 598 7.98 17.11 22.63
C LEU A 598 6.66 16.41 22.24
N LYS A 599 5.52 16.99 22.63
CA LYS A 599 4.19 16.54 22.18
C LYS A 599 3.95 16.80 20.68
N ALA A 600 4.36 17.95 20.15
CA ALA A 600 4.28 18.24 18.71
C ALA A 600 5.10 17.22 17.89
N ARG A 601 6.33 16.92 18.32
CA ARG A 601 7.18 15.87 17.73
C ARG A 601 6.63 14.44 17.95
N LYS A 602 5.75 14.21 18.94
CA LYS A 602 5.02 12.93 19.05
C LYS A 602 3.87 12.83 18.03
N ILE A 603 3.25 13.94 17.65
CA ILE A 603 2.20 13.99 16.62
C ILE A 603 2.82 13.91 15.22
N TYR A 604 3.87 14.70 14.96
CA TYR A 604 4.62 14.69 13.70
C TYR A 604 6.13 14.53 13.96
N PRO A 605 6.68 13.29 13.91
CA PRO A 605 8.08 13.02 14.23
C PRO A 605 9.12 13.69 13.35
N ALA A 606 8.74 14.12 12.14
CA ALA A 606 9.61 14.85 11.20
C ALA A 606 9.56 16.38 11.35
N SER A 607 8.79 16.91 12.32
CA SER A 607 8.63 18.35 12.54
C SER A 607 9.96 19.06 12.79
N GLU A 608 10.36 19.94 11.87
CA GLU A 608 11.52 20.81 12.04
C GLU A 608 11.24 21.87 13.09
N PHE A 609 10.05 22.49 13.10
CA PHE A 609 9.72 23.52 14.09
C PHE A 609 9.73 22.98 15.53
N ALA A 610 9.29 21.73 15.74
CA ALA A 610 9.38 21.11 17.05
C ALA A 610 10.80 20.70 17.43
N GLN A 611 11.62 20.25 16.46
CA GLN A 611 13.03 19.95 16.70
C GLN A 611 13.83 21.21 17.05
N ASP A 612 13.60 22.33 16.35
CA ASP A 612 14.22 23.62 16.64
C ASP A 612 13.76 24.18 17.98
N GLY A 613 12.46 24.10 18.30
CA GLY A 613 11.92 24.50 19.61
C GLY A 613 12.56 23.73 20.77
N ILE A 614 12.65 22.40 20.66
CA ILE A 614 13.39 21.56 21.61
C ILE A 614 14.85 22.01 21.71
N SER A 615 15.51 22.26 20.57
CA SER A 615 16.95 22.58 20.53
C SER A 615 17.29 23.96 21.10
N ARG A 616 16.38 24.95 21.00
CA ARG A 616 16.52 26.25 21.69
C ARG A 616 16.36 26.09 23.20
N LEU A 617 15.24 25.53 23.64
CA LEU A 617 14.91 25.43 25.07
C LEU A 617 15.87 24.53 25.84
N VAL A 618 16.39 23.46 25.22
CA VAL A 618 17.42 22.62 25.86
C VAL A 618 18.72 23.39 26.11
N LYS A 619 19.13 24.30 25.20
CA LYS A 619 20.30 25.17 25.42
C LYS A 619 20.07 26.26 26.47
N GLU A 620 18.83 26.66 26.71
CA GLU A 620 18.45 27.61 27.76
C GLU A 620 18.43 26.93 29.15
N VAL A 621 17.95 25.69 29.23
CA VAL A 621 17.98 24.87 30.47
C VAL A 621 19.39 24.35 30.78
N LEU A 622 20.17 24.03 29.76
CA LEU A 622 21.54 23.50 29.84
C LEU A 622 22.50 24.37 29.00
N PRO A 623 22.82 25.60 29.45
CA PRO A 623 23.88 26.38 28.81
C PRO A 623 25.23 25.66 28.95
N GLU A 624 26.03 25.67 27.89
CA GLU A 624 27.35 25.02 27.94
C GLU A 624 28.24 25.68 28.99
N SER A 625 28.81 24.85 29.88
CA SER A 625 29.68 25.31 30.95
C SER A 625 30.98 25.88 30.36
N PRO A 626 31.42 27.10 30.75
CA PRO A 626 32.64 27.72 30.23
C PRO A 626 33.90 27.04 30.81
N ALA A 627 34.21 25.84 30.31
CA ALA A 627 35.15 24.89 30.93
C ALA A 627 36.33 24.47 30.01
N THR A 628 36.59 25.21 28.93
CA THR A 628 37.70 24.94 27.97
C THR A 628 38.54 26.18 27.64
N ALA A 629 38.58 27.17 28.54
CA ALA A 629 39.34 28.42 28.37
C ALA A 629 40.37 28.69 29.50
N SER A 630 40.91 27.63 30.13
CA SER A 630 41.95 27.72 31.17
C SER A 630 42.71 26.39 31.35
N ALA A 631 43.37 25.91 30.29
CA ALA A 631 44.14 24.65 30.33
C ALA A 631 45.46 24.65 29.51
N GLU A 632 45.82 25.75 28.83
CA GLU A 632 47.12 25.90 28.16
C GLU A 632 47.93 27.02 28.82
N GLY A 633 48.66 26.65 29.88
CA GLY A 633 49.53 27.58 30.60
C GLY A 633 50.02 26.97 31.91
N GLN A 634 51.31 26.63 31.95
CA GLN A 634 51.99 25.85 33.01
C GLN A 634 51.61 24.35 32.97
N SER A 635 52.55 23.40 33.04
CA SER A 635 54.03 23.53 33.09
C SER A 635 54.73 22.28 32.57
N SER A 636 55.80 22.46 31.78
CA SER A 636 56.79 21.40 31.55
C SER A 636 57.95 21.53 32.53
N GLN A 637 58.06 20.56 33.43
CA GLN A 637 59.32 20.02 33.98
C GLN A 637 59.19 18.49 33.98
#